data_AF-A0A929VPJ9-F1
#
_entry.id   AF-A0A929VPJ9-F1
#
_cell.length_a   1.000
_cell.length_b   1.000
_cell.length_c   1.000
_cell.angle_alpha   90.00
_cell.angle_beta   90.00
_cell.angle_gamma   90.00
#
_symmetry.space_group_name_H-M   'P 1'
#
loop_
_entity.id
_entity.type
_entity.pdbx_description
1 polymer ?
#
loop_
_entity_poly.entity_id
_entity_poly.type
_entity_poly.pdbx_seq_one_letter_code
_entity_poly.pdbx_strand_id
1 'polypeptide(L)' 'MKMVVTIMAYRTGILAWYDCPISTGKAEGINNKIKVMKRVAYGFRDERCFQLRLYALHDCRITPNVG' A
#
# COMPACT_ATOMS: atom_id res chain seq x y z
N MET A 1 4.21 -8.27 26.01
CA MET A 1 3.48 -9.49 25.60
C MET A 1 2.75 -9.40 24.25
N LYS A 2 2.23 -8.23 23.80
CA LYS A 2 1.43 -8.13 22.54
C LYS A 2 2.07 -8.74 21.28
N MET A 3 3.38 -8.55 21.09
CA MET A 3 4.10 -9.12 19.95
C MET A 3 4.01 -10.65 19.86
N VAL A 4 4.16 -11.33 21.00
CA VAL A 4 4.12 -12.81 21.07
C VAL A 4 2.73 -13.32 20.68
N VAL A 5 1.68 -12.63 21.12
CA VAL A 5 0.29 -12.96 20.77
C VAL A 5 0.06 -12.82 19.26
N THR A 6 0.59 -11.76 18.65
CA THR A 6 0.52 -11.56 17.19
C THR A 6 1.23 -12.68 16.44
N ILE A 7 2.46 -13.04 16.84
CA ILE A 7 3.22 -14.13 16.19
C ILE A 7 2.47 -15.46 16.29
N MET A 8 1.91 -15.77 17.47
CA MET A 8 1.14 -16.99 17.67
C MET A 8 -0.13 -17.05 16.80
N ALA A 9 -0.81 -15.90 16.59
CA ALA A 9 -1.99 -15.82 15.74
C ALA A 9 -1.67 -16.06 14.26
N TYR A 10 -0.49 -15.62 13.77
CA TYR A 10 -0.09 -15.74 12.36
C TYR A 10 0.82 -16.94 12.04
N ARG A 11 1.07 -17.83 13.01
CA ARG A 11 2.01 -18.97 12.88
C ARG A 11 1.77 -19.84 11.64
N THR A 12 0.50 -20.05 11.26
CA THR A 12 0.11 -20.88 10.11
C THR A 12 0.45 -20.19 8.79
N GLY A 13 0.24 -18.87 8.69
CA GLY A 13 0.64 -18.09 7.51
C GLY A 13 2.15 -17.99 7.35
N ILE A 14 2.90 -17.94 8.46
CA ILE A 14 4.36 -17.99 8.45
C ILE A 14 4.85 -19.34 7.91
N LEU A 15 4.26 -20.45 8.36
CA LEU A 15 4.65 -21.79 7.89
C LEU A 15 4.26 -22.02 6.42
N ALA A 16 3.08 -21.54 5.99
CA ALA A 16 2.59 -21.69 4.62
C ALA A 16 3.49 -21.00 3.57
N TRP A 17 4.34 -20.05 3.97
CA TRP A 17 5.31 -19.42 3.08
C TRP A 17 6.36 -20.41 2.54
N TYR A 18 6.69 -21.45 3.31
CA TYR A 18 7.65 -22.49 2.87
C TYR A 18 7.07 -23.38 1.77
N ASP A 19 5.76 -23.61 1.78
CA ASP A 19 5.06 -24.39 0.75
C ASP A 19 4.77 -23.55 -0.49
N CYS A 20 4.46 -22.26 -0.31
CA CYS A 20 4.21 -21.32 -1.39
C CYS A 20 4.84 -19.95 -1.08
N PRO A 21 5.93 -19.56 -1.77
CA PRO A 21 6.61 -18.30 -1.52
C PRO A 21 5.80 -17.12 -2.10
N ILE A 22 4.83 -16.64 -1.32
CA ILE A 22 4.07 -15.44 -1.64
C ILE A 22 4.86 -14.20 -1.19
N SER A 23 5.12 -13.28 -2.11
CA SER A 23 5.74 -11.99 -1.80
C SER A 23 4.68 -10.91 -1.59
N THR A 24 4.76 -10.20 -0.46
CA THR A 24 3.96 -8.99 -0.18
C THR A 24 4.50 -7.74 -0.88
N GLY A 25 5.62 -7.83 -1.61
CA GLY A 25 6.31 -6.67 -2.17
C GLY A 25 5.47 -5.85 -3.15
N LYS A 26 4.63 -6.50 -3.97
CA LYS A 26 3.70 -5.79 -4.87
C LYS A 26 2.65 -4.99 -4.08
N ALA A 27 2.04 -5.60 -3.07
CA ALA A 27 1.04 -4.96 -2.21
C ALA A 27 1.67 -3.82 -1.40
N GLU A 28 2.89 -4.00 -0.88
CA GLU A 28 3.64 -2.98 -0.18
C GLU A 28 3.99 -1.79 -1.09
N GLY A 29 4.41 -2.06 -2.33
CA GLY A 29 4.69 -1.02 -3.31
C GLY A 29 3.45 -0.17 -3.65
N ILE A 30 2.29 -0.82 -3.80
CA ILE A 30 1.00 -0.14 -3.98
C ILE A 30 0.68 0.74 -2.75
N ASN A 31 0.80 0.19 -1.54
CA ASN A 31 0.56 0.93 -0.30
C ASN A 31 1.47 2.17 -0.18
N ASN A 32 2.75 2.05 -0.57
CA ASN A 32 3.66 3.18 -0.55
C ASN A 32 3.28 4.26 -1.57
N LYS A 33 2.93 3.87 -2.82
CA LYS A 33 2.45 4.81 -3.84
C LYS A 33 1.20 5.57 -3.37
N ILE A 34 0.23 4.88 -2.76
CA ILE A 34 -0.98 5.52 -2.21
C ILE A 34 -0.62 6.51 -1.09
N LYS A 35 0.29 6.12 -0.19
CA LYS A 35 0.77 6.99 0.88
C LYS A 35 1.43 8.26 0.33
N VAL A 36 2.27 8.14 -0.70
CA VAL A 36 2.90 9.28 -1.38
C VAL A 36 1.84 10.16 -2.06
N MET A 37 0.90 9.56 -2.79
CA MET A 37 -0.19 10.30 -3.43
C MET A 37 -0.99 11.11 -2.43
N LYS A 38 -1.35 10.53 -1.27
CA LYS A 38 -2.04 11.24 -0.18
C LYS A 38 -1.24 12.44 0.36
N ARG A 39 0.10 12.36 0.39
CA ARG A 39 0.97 13.48 0.80
C ARG A 39 1.07 14.58 -0.25
N VAL A 40 1.10 14.22 -1.54
CA VAL A 40 1.07 15.21 -2.64
C VAL A 40 -0.32 15.84 -2.77
N ALA A 41 -1.36 15.14 -2.30
CA ALA A 41 -2.75 15.50 -2.41
C ALA A 41 -3.25 16.59 -1.44
N TYR A 42 -2.37 17.29 -0.70
CA TYR A 42 -2.76 18.51 0.04
C TYR A 42 -3.21 19.59 -0.96
N GLY A 43 -4.47 19.51 -1.40
CA GLY A 43 -5.04 20.32 -2.49
C GLY A 43 -6.20 19.68 -3.25
N PHE A 44 -6.50 18.37 -3.08
CA PHE A 44 -7.71 17.80 -3.69
C PHE A 44 -8.95 18.26 -2.94
N ARG A 45 -9.76 19.08 -3.62
CA ARG A 45 -11.03 19.60 -3.11
C ARG A 45 -12.17 18.57 -3.15
N ASP A 46 -11.96 17.45 -3.86
CA ASP A 46 -12.97 16.42 -4.12
C ASP A 46 -12.35 15.01 -4.03
N GLU A 47 -12.98 14.13 -3.25
CA GLU A 47 -12.59 12.73 -3.06
C GLU A 47 -12.68 11.90 -4.35
N ARG A 48 -13.57 12.27 -5.28
CA ARG A 48 -13.70 11.62 -6.60
C ARG A 48 -12.43 11.75 -7.42
N CYS A 49 -11.75 12.89 -7.34
CA CYS A 49 -10.47 13.10 -8.02
C CYS A 49 -9.36 12.21 -7.43
N PHE A 50 -9.42 11.93 -6.12
CA PHE A 50 -8.50 11.00 -5.48
C PHE A 50 -8.76 9.56 -5.93
N GLN A 51 -10.03 9.13 -6.01
CA GLN A 51 -10.40 7.80 -6.49
C GLN A 51 -9.98 7.57 -7.95
N LEU A 52 -10.19 8.54 -8.83
CA LEU A 52 -9.76 8.44 -10.24
C LEU A 52 -8.24 8.32 -10.35
N ARG A 53 -7.47 9.09 -9.56
CA ARG A 53 -6.01 8.95 -9.51
C ARG A 53 -5.54 7.63 -8.89
N LEU A 54 -6.30 7.07 -7.96
CA LEU A 54 -6.04 5.75 -7.39
C LEU A 54 -6.22 4.64 -8.43
N TYR A 55 -7.25 4.71 -9.29
CA TYR A 55 -7.41 3.76 -10.38
C TYR A 55 -6.32 3.89 -11.44
N ALA A 56 -5.87 5.11 -11.73
CA ALA A 56 -4.77 5.38 -12.66
C ALA A 56 -3.37 5.15 -12.06
N LEU A 57 -3.24 4.64 -10.83
CA LEU A 57 -1.96 4.47 -10.10
C LEU A 57 -0.96 3.56 -10.84
N HIS A 58 -1.48 2.63 -11.65
CA HIS A 58 -0.68 1.70 -12.43
C HIS A 58 -0.08 2.35 -13.69
N ASP A 59 -0.78 3.33 -14.28
CA ASP A 59 -0.39 3.97 -15.53
C ASP A 59 0.32 5.31 -15.33
N CYS A 60 0.11 5.96 -14.17
CA CYS A 60 0.62 7.30 -13.91
C CYS A 60 1.82 7.31 -12.95
N ARG A 61 2.83 8.13 -13.29
CA ARG A 61 3.94 8.47 -12.38
C ARG A 61 3.47 9.58 -11.42
N ILE A 62 3.58 9.35 -10.12
CA ILE A 62 3.21 10.35 -9.11
C ILE A 62 4.26 11.47 -9.13
N THR A 63 4.00 12.54 -9.87
CA THR A 63 4.82 13.75 -9.84
C THR A 63 4.33 14.66 -8.70
N PRO A 64 5.23 15.19 -7.86
CA PRO A 64 4.89 16.32 -7.00
C PRO A 64 4.46 17.48 -7.90
N ASN A 65 3.43 18.22 -7.49
CA ASN A 65 3.10 19.49 -8.13
C ASN A 65 4.16 20.50 -7.67
N VAL A 66 5.32 20.48 -8.33
CA VAL A 66 6.34 21.52 -8.19
C VAL A 66 5.84 22.71 -8.99
N GLY A 67 5.52 23.80 -8.29
CA GLY A 67 5.27 25.09 -8.91
C GLY A 67 6.50 25.65 -9.58
#